data_AF-A0A9D7CBW2-F1
#
_entry.id   AF-A0A9D7CBW2-F1
#
_cell.length_a   1.000
_cell.length_b   1.000
_cell.length_c   1.000
_cell.angle_alpha   90.00
_cell.angle_beta   90.00
_cell.angle_gamma   90.00
#
_symmetry.space_group_name_H-M   'P 1'
#
loop_
_entity.id
_entity.type
_entity.pdbx_description
1 polymer ?
#
loop_
_entity_poly.entity_id
_entity_poly.type
_entity_poly.pdbx_seq_one_letter_code
_entity_poly.pdbx_strand_id
1 'polypeptide(L)'
;MTWTSVYRLTLHLLPAELRRKHGQAMEALFAREIGRARAQGRLRVTLVGAAGVGDVIQRAAYEQVRPMRDAEGARREHGSLERRSTHARRPQSAGANLSGPHMPQPTSRQLLRRHAAAFTIAFAALTLSMLAYYATRQVPALRALGVPAGTVARALLLAVPFIAAMTIPIAVLIAVLWEFTRLGADGTLASARRERGGVLSLTVPVLAAAAVVGALALVVTAEIVPRTNAQLAVVLSRDATAPSDRTMTIRELRRASRGVRPGTDPIALARAAAFEVEVQKKFALPAGCVVLALVGVTLVLRFPRGGVGLVIGATGAVWGAYYVLMIAGESLADRLVVSPLVGMWGANALLLAAALLTVWRRRPRMMSSARAAVVNSG
;
A
#
# COMPACT_ATOMS: atom_id res chain seq x y z
N MET A 1 27.21 9.42 -6.61
CA MET A 1 26.70 10.02 -5.35
C MET A 1 27.04 9.12 -4.19
N THR A 2 27.62 9.65 -3.11
CA THR A 2 27.89 8.89 -1.88
C THR A 2 26.64 8.87 -0.99
N TRP A 3 26.47 7.82 -0.18
CA TRP A 3 25.36 7.72 0.78
C TRP A 3 25.28 8.90 1.75
N THR A 4 26.43 9.49 2.12
CA THR A 4 26.50 10.71 2.93
C THR A 4 25.94 11.94 2.22
N SER A 5 26.10 12.06 0.90
CA SER A 5 25.48 13.14 0.12
C SER A 5 23.96 12.96 0.00
N VAL A 6 23.49 11.71 -0.17
CA VAL A 6 22.05 11.39 -0.17
C VAL A 6 21.43 11.70 1.19
N TYR A 7 22.11 11.32 2.27
CA TYR A 7 21.67 11.59 3.64
C TYR A 7 21.61 13.09 3.93
N ARG A 8 22.63 13.87 3.57
CA ARG A 8 22.60 15.34 3.68
C ARG A 8 21.45 15.96 2.90
N LEU A 9 21.18 15.50 1.68
CA LEU A 9 20.03 15.94 0.90
C LEU A 9 18.72 15.66 1.64
N THR A 10 18.60 14.48 2.27
CA THR A 10 17.40 14.12 3.04
C THR A 10 17.26 14.91 4.34
N LEU A 11 18.36 15.37 4.95
CA LEU A 11 18.31 16.29 6.09
C LEU A 11 17.67 17.63 5.73
N HIS A 12 17.70 18.04 4.45
CA HIS A 12 16.99 19.24 4.02
C HIS A 12 15.46 19.10 4.01
N LEU A 13 14.93 17.87 4.10
CA LEU A 13 13.50 17.60 4.26
C LEU A 13 13.02 17.83 5.71
N LEU A 14 13.94 17.88 6.69
CA LEU A 14 13.61 18.22 8.07
C LEU A 14 13.31 19.73 8.23
N PRO A 15 12.41 20.10 9.16
CA PRO A 15 12.24 21.48 9.59
C PRO A 15 13.55 22.12 10.04
N ALA A 16 13.72 23.42 9.78
CA ALA A 16 14.98 24.13 9.99
C ALA A 16 15.48 24.07 11.46
N GLU A 17 14.57 24.05 12.42
CA GLU A 17 14.88 23.96 13.86
C GLU A 17 15.49 22.61 14.26
N LEU A 18 14.88 21.53 13.76
CA LEU A 18 15.30 20.14 13.96
C LEU A 18 16.65 19.87 13.30
N ARG A 19 16.83 20.37 12.07
CA ARG A 19 18.10 20.30 11.36
C ARG A 19 19.21 21.06 12.10
N ARG A 20 18.91 22.23 12.67
CA ARG A 20 19.88 23.01 13.48
C ARG A 20 20.26 22.29 14.77
N LYS A 21 19.29 21.69 15.48
CA LYS A 21 19.50 21.08 16.79
C LYS A 21 20.16 19.70 16.72
N HIS A 22 19.80 18.89 15.74
CA HIS A 22 20.20 17.48 15.68
C HIS A 22 20.91 17.08 14.37
N GLY A 23 20.91 17.93 13.34
CA GLY A 23 21.43 17.58 12.01
C GLY A 23 22.88 17.10 12.02
N GLN A 24 23.78 17.81 12.71
CA GLN A 24 25.20 17.45 12.79
C GLN A 24 25.44 16.14 13.57
N ALA A 25 24.72 15.93 14.67
CA ALA A 25 24.84 14.71 15.46
C ALA A 25 24.32 13.48 14.70
N MET A 26 23.22 13.64 13.97
CA MET A 26 22.64 12.58 13.12
C MET A 26 23.57 12.25 11.94
N GLU A 27 24.15 13.25 11.29
CA GLU A 27 25.11 13.06 10.20
C GLU A 27 26.37 12.33 10.69
N ALA A 28 26.91 12.71 11.85
CA ALA A 28 28.08 12.06 12.44
C ALA A 28 27.80 10.58 12.78
N LEU A 29 26.61 10.27 13.32
CA LEU A 29 26.20 8.89 13.60
C LEU A 29 26.06 8.08 12.31
N PHE A 30 25.41 8.64 11.29
CA PHE A 30 25.22 7.98 10.00
C PHE A 30 26.56 7.69 9.30
N ALA A 31 27.49 8.66 9.32
CA ALA A 31 28.82 8.47 8.77
C ALA A 31 29.59 7.33 9.46
N ARG A 32 29.47 7.21 10.79
CA ARG A 32 30.06 6.09 11.55
C ARG A 32 29.46 4.75 11.15
N GLU A 33 28.14 4.64 11.05
CA GLU A 33 27.46 3.39 10.68
C GLU A 33 27.78 2.96 9.24
N ILE A 34 27.81 3.89 8.29
CA ILE A 34 28.28 3.63 6.91
C ILE A 34 29.72 3.14 6.91
N GLY A 35 30.59 3.73 7.74
CA GLY A 35 31.97 3.31 7.91
C GLY A 35 32.09 1.86 8.38
N ARG A 36 31.33 1.48 9.42
CA ARG A 36 31.29 0.09 9.90
C ARG A 36 30.72 -0.87 8.86
N ALA A 37 29.66 -0.47 8.15
CA ALA A 37 29.06 -1.28 7.10
C ALA A 37 30.03 -1.50 5.92
N ARG A 38 30.92 -0.55 5.65
CA ARG A 38 31.93 -0.65 4.59
C ARG A 38 32.98 -1.71 4.89
N ALA A 39 33.34 -1.88 6.16
CA ALA A 39 34.21 -2.98 6.61
C ALA A 39 33.58 -4.37 6.41
N GLN A 40 32.27 -4.45 6.21
CA GLN A 40 31.51 -5.71 6.10
C GLN A 40 30.95 -5.98 4.69
N GLY A 41 31.31 -5.16 3.69
CA GLY A 41 30.99 -5.39 2.28
C GLY A 41 29.88 -4.50 1.69
N ARG A 42 29.83 -4.45 0.35
CA ARG A 42 29.04 -3.47 -0.44
C ARG A 42 27.52 -3.59 -0.27
N LEU A 43 26.98 -4.79 -0.04
CA LEU A 43 25.56 -5.01 0.20
C LEU A 43 25.10 -4.38 1.53
N ARG A 44 25.91 -4.52 2.58
CA ARG A 44 25.62 -3.93 3.90
C ARG A 44 25.68 -2.40 3.87
N VAL A 45 26.62 -1.81 3.13
CA VAL A 45 26.67 -0.35 2.90
C VAL A 45 25.37 0.16 2.28
N THR A 46 24.84 -0.57 1.31
CA THR A 46 23.59 -0.20 0.60
C THR A 46 22.38 -0.31 1.54
N LEU A 47 22.30 -1.37 2.34
CA LEU A 47 21.24 -1.56 3.34
C LEU A 47 21.28 -0.51 4.45
N VAL A 48 22.45 -0.27 5.04
CA VAL A 48 22.63 0.72 6.12
C VAL A 48 22.38 2.14 5.59
N GLY A 49 22.80 2.43 4.36
CA GLY A 49 22.52 3.70 3.70
C GLY A 49 21.03 3.96 3.51
N ALA A 50 20.29 2.97 2.99
CA ALA A 50 18.84 3.07 2.84
C ALA A 50 18.11 3.16 4.19
N ALA A 51 18.53 2.36 5.18
CA ALA A 51 17.95 2.36 6.52
C ALA A 51 18.16 3.69 7.25
N GLY A 52 19.35 4.29 7.16
CA GLY A 52 19.64 5.56 7.81
C GLY A 52 18.85 6.73 7.21
N VAL A 53 18.69 6.77 5.89
CA VAL A 53 17.78 7.74 5.23
C VAL A 53 16.33 7.54 5.69
N GLY A 54 15.89 6.29 5.84
CA GLY A 54 14.57 5.95 6.39
C GLY A 54 14.39 6.43 7.84
N ASP A 55 15.39 6.26 8.71
CA ASP A 55 15.34 6.70 10.11
C ASP A 55 15.20 8.22 10.24
N VAL A 56 15.85 8.99 9.36
CA VAL A 56 15.70 10.46 9.31
C VAL A 56 14.27 10.88 9.00
N ILE A 57 13.68 10.27 7.97
CA ILE A 57 12.30 10.56 7.56
C ILE A 57 11.34 10.15 8.69
N GLN A 58 11.58 9.02 9.33
CA GLN A 58 10.77 8.50 10.42
C GLN A 58 10.87 9.37 11.69
N ARG A 59 12.07 9.84 12.06
CA ARG A 59 12.26 10.76 13.19
C ARG A 59 11.67 12.14 12.93
N ALA A 60 11.82 12.66 11.72
CA ALA A 60 11.17 13.91 11.31
C ALA A 60 9.64 13.82 11.44
N ALA A 61 9.05 12.70 11.01
CA ALA A 61 7.62 12.45 11.14
C ALA A 61 7.20 12.24 12.61
N TYR A 62 8.02 11.56 13.42
CA TYR A 62 7.75 11.28 14.82
C TYR A 62 7.81 12.55 15.69
N GLU A 63 8.81 13.40 15.49
CA GLU A 63 8.95 14.64 16.27
C GLU A 63 7.93 15.71 15.90
N GLN A 64 7.29 15.68 14.72
CA GLN A 64 6.15 16.55 14.43
C GLN A 64 4.90 16.24 15.29
N VAL A 65 4.79 15.02 15.81
CA VAL A 65 3.66 14.58 16.65
C VAL A 65 3.94 14.85 18.15
N ARG A 66 5.22 14.93 18.54
CA ARG A 66 5.66 15.16 19.93
C ARG A 66 5.29 16.53 20.55
N PRO A 67 5.36 17.69 19.87
CA PRO A 67 5.09 18.99 20.51
C PRO A 67 3.66 19.13 21.06
N MET A 68 2.68 18.36 20.54
CA MET A 68 1.34 18.32 21.14
C MET A 68 1.30 17.60 22.49
N ARG A 69 2.12 16.56 22.69
CA ARG A 69 2.12 15.76 23.93
C ARG A 69 2.69 16.51 25.12
N ASP A 70 3.74 17.30 24.90
CA ASP A 70 4.37 18.11 25.94
C ASP A 70 3.48 19.32 26.30
N ALA A 71 2.77 19.89 25.32
CA ALA A 71 1.77 20.94 25.56
C ALA A 71 0.53 20.43 26.33
N GLU A 72 0.08 19.20 26.09
CA GLU A 72 -0.99 18.56 26.87
C GLU A 72 -0.52 18.15 28.27
N GLY A 73 0.72 17.69 28.43
CA GLY A 73 1.33 17.38 29.73
C GLY A 73 1.47 18.62 30.61
N ALA A 74 2.00 19.71 30.05
CA ALA A 74 2.15 20.98 30.74
C ALA A 74 0.79 21.59 31.16
N ARG A 75 -0.25 21.50 30.31
CA ARG A 75 -1.62 21.91 30.68
C ARG A 75 -2.21 21.09 31.81
N ARG A 76 -1.89 19.79 31.90
CA ARG A 76 -2.35 18.91 32.98
C ARG A 76 -1.63 19.19 34.30
N GLU A 77 -0.32 19.48 34.26
CA GLU A 77 0.43 19.89 35.45
C GLU A 77 -0.01 21.27 35.95
N HIS A 78 -0.20 22.25 35.06
CA HIS A 78 -0.71 23.58 35.43
C HIS A 78 -2.12 23.50 36.04
N GLY A 79 -3.02 22.71 35.44
CA GLY A 79 -4.36 22.47 35.99
C GLY A 79 -4.37 21.66 37.30
N SER A 80 -3.32 20.88 37.59
CA SER A 80 -3.15 20.17 38.87
C SER A 80 -2.60 21.06 39.98
N LEU A 81 -1.78 22.06 39.64
CA LEU A 81 -1.27 23.08 40.55
C LEU A 81 -2.36 24.10 40.91
N GLU A 82 -3.18 24.52 39.94
CA GLU A 82 -4.39 25.34 40.17
C GLU A 82 -5.43 24.62 41.03
N ARG A 83 -5.59 23.29 40.88
CA ARG A 83 -6.49 22.48 41.72
C ARG A 83 -5.98 22.28 43.15
N ARG A 84 -4.67 22.42 43.39
CA ARG A 84 -4.07 22.36 44.73
C ARG A 84 -4.20 23.68 45.49
N SER A 85 -4.24 24.83 44.81
CA SER A 85 -4.43 26.14 45.43
C SER A 85 -5.90 26.52 45.68
N THR A 86 -6.86 25.75 45.16
CA THR A 86 -8.31 26.05 45.26
C THR A 86 -9.10 25.09 46.16
N HIS A 87 -8.45 24.39 47.09
CA HIS A 87 -9.13 23.58 48.12
C HIS A 87 -9.54 24.43 49.34
N ALA A 88 -10.48 25.35 49.14
CA ALA A 88 -11.26 25.96 50.22
C ALA A 88 -12.65 26.40 49.73
N ARG A 89 -13.47 25.45 49.28
CA ARG A 89 -14.95 25.43 49.38
C ARG A 89 -15.51 24.21 48.67
N ARG A 90 -16.19 23.33 49.41
CA ARG A 90 -17.22 22.45 48.81
C ARG A 90 -18.38 23.33 48.36
N PRO A 91 -18.95 23.07 47.17
CA PRO A 91 -20.28 22.46 47.20
C PRO A 91 -20.51 21.37 46.15
N GLN A 92 -21.34 20.42 46.59
CA GLN A 92 -22.42 19.69 45.90
C GLN A 92 -22.19 19.01 44.53
N SER A 93 -22.54 17.72 44.56
CA SER A 93 -22.95 16.82 43.48
C SER A 93 -23.28 17.44 42.11
N ALA A 94 -22.41 17.20 41.14
CA ALA A 94 -22.75 17.23 39.72
C ALA A 94 -22.23 15.92 39.08
N GLY A 95 -23.10 15.26 38.32
CA GLY A 95 -22.95 13.90 37.84
C GLY A 95 -21.60 13.57 37.19
N ALA A 96 -21.13 12.35 37.46
CA ALA A 96 -19.94 11.77 36.87
C ALA A 96 -20.02 11.78 35.34
N ASN A 97 -19.41 12.78 34.72
CA ASN A 97 -19.16 12.79 33.28
C ASN A 97 -17.96 11.85 33.03
N LEU A 98 -18.22 10.55 32.84
CA LEU A 98 -17.24 9.51 32.46
C LEU A 98 -16.69 9.67 31.03
N SER A 99 -16.89 10.84 30.44
CA SER A 99 -16.42 11.20 29.11
C SER A 99 -15.01 11.78 29.25
N GLY A 100 -14.00 10.92 29.21
CA GLY A 100 -12.64 11.38 28.90
C GLY A 100 -12.66 12.27 27.65
N PRO A 101 -11.72 13.22 27.49
CA PRO A 101 -11.76 14.18 26.39
C PRO A 101 -11.93 13.46 25.06
N HIS A 102 -13.02 13.76 24.34
CA HIS A 102 -13.23 13.30 22.97
C HIS A 102 -12.07 13.83 22.13
N MET A 103 -11.13 12.96 21.78
CA MET A 103 -10.15 13.31 20.76
C MET A 103 -10.92 13.41 19.43
N PRO A 104 -10.97 14.58 18.77
CA PRO A 104 -11.74 14.73 17.55
C PRO A 104 -11.19 13.78 16.49
N GLN A 105 -12.08 12.96 15.92
CA GLN A 105 -11.74 12.09 14.79
C GLN A 105 -11.24 12.96 13.62
N PRO A 106 -10.21 12.54 12.87
CA PRO A 106 -9.77 13.27 11.70
C PRO A 106 -10.92 13.35 10.69
N THR A 107 -11.15 14.54 10.15
CA THR A 107 -12.15 14.73 9.09
C THR A 107 -11.80 13.84 7.88
N SER A 108 -12.81 13.34 7.16
CA SER A 108 -12.59 12.46 5.99
C SER A 108 -11.65 13.08 4.96
N ARG A 109 -11.70 14.42 4.79
CA ARG A 109 -10.79 15.17 3.91
C ARG A 109 -9.33 15.08 4.35
N GLN A 110 -9.06 15.20 5.65
CA GLN A 110 -7.70 15.10 6.19
C GLN A 110 -7.16 13.68 6.06
N LEU A 111 -8.00 12.67 6.32
CA LEU A 111 -7.67 11.26 6.12
C LEU A 111 -7.32 10.97 4.66
N LEU A 112 -8.16 11.41 3.72
CA LEU A 112 -7.92 11.24 2.28
C LEU A 112 -6.65 11.95 1.81
N ARG A 113 -6.37 13.18 2.27
CA ARG A 113 -5.13 13.90 1.92
C ARG A 113 -3.88 13.14 2.38
N ARG A 114 -3.92 12.59 3.59
CA ARG A 114 -2.79 11.82 4.15
C ARG A 114 -2.62 10.48 3.43
N HIS A 115 -3.72 9.78 3.16
CA HIS A 115 -3.70 8.55 2.38
C HIS A 115 -3.16 8.78 0.95
N ALA A 116 -3.60 9.84 0.28
CA ALA A 116 -3.10 10.22 -1.04
C ALA A 116 -1.61 10.53 -1.03
N ALA A 117 -1.10 11.25 -0.01
CA ALA A 117 0.34 11.50 0.12
C ALA A 117 1.15 10.20 0.28
N ALA A 118 0.70 9.29 1.14
CA ALA A 118 1.35 8.00 1.35
C ALA A 118 1.32 7.14 0.07
N PHE A 119 0.19 7.11 -0.64
CA PHE A 119 0.04 6.43 -1.92
C PHE A 119 1.00 6.99 -2.97
N THR A 120 1.05 8.32 -3.16
CA THR A 120 1.92 8.95 -4.15
C THR A 120 3.40 8.64 -3.89
N ILE A 121 3.84 8.71 -2.63
CA ILE A 121 5.22 8.38 -2.25
C ILE A 121 5.52 6.90 -2.54
N ALA A 122 4.65 6.00 -2.07
CA ALA A 122 4.84 4.56 -2.28
C ALA A 122 4.83 4.19 -3.77
N PHE A 123 3.88 4.74 -4.53
CA PHE A 123 3.73 4.51 -5.96
C PHE A 123 4.92 5.03 -6.75
N ALA A 124 5.39 6.25 -6.48
CA ALA A 124 6.57 6.81 -7.13
C ALA A 124 7.83 5.98 -6.79
N ALA A 125 8.04 5.64 -5.52
CA ALA A 125 9.19 4.86 -5.09
C ALA A 125 9.22 3.46 -5.73
N LEU A 126 8.09 2.75 -5.73
CA LEU A 126 7.97 1.42 -6.33
C LEU A 126 8.14 1.48 -7.86
N THR A 127 7.50 2.43 -8.52
CA THR A 127 7.57 2.59 -9.98
C THR A 127 8.97 2.93 -10.43
N LEU A 128 9.65 3.86 -9.75
CA LEU A 128 11.04 4.22 -10.04
C LEU A 128 11.99 3.05 -9.76
N SER A 129 11.80 2.33 -8.65
CA SER A 129 12.60 1.14 -8.32
C SER A 129 12.46 0.06 -9.39
N MET A 130 11.23 -0.25 -9.80
CA MET A 130 10.94 -1.27 -10.80
C MET A 130 11.38 -0.84 -12.21
N LEU A 131 11.31 0.44 -12.55
CA LEU A 131 11.87 1.00 -13.78
C LEU A 131 13.40 0.93 -13.80
N ALA A 132 14.05 1.22 -12.68
CA ALA A 132 15.49 1.06 -12.56
C ALA A 132 15.89 -0.43 -12.73
N TYR A 133 15.16 -1.35 -12.09
CA TYR A 133 15.36 -2.79 -12.27
C TYR A 133 15.16 -3.24 -13.73
N TYR A 134 14.12 -2.75 -14.39
CA TYR A 134 13.87 -3.03 -15.81
C TYR A 134 15.02 -2.51 -16.68
N ALA A 135 15.49 -1.29 -16.43
CA ALA A 135 16.59 -0.67 -17.17
C ALA A 135 17.91 -1.43 -17.00
N THR A 136 18.26 -1.91 -15.80
CA THR A 136 19.51 -2.68 -15.59
C THR A 136 19.52 -4.00 -16.36
N ARG A 137 18.36 -4.59 -16.63
CA ARG A 137 18.26 -5.79 -17.47
C ARG A 137 18.18 -5.50 -18.96
N GLN A 138 17.44 -4.47 -19.37
CA GLN A 138 17.12 -4.23 -20.78
C GLN A 138 18.14 -3.37 -21.52
N VAL A 139 18.73 -2.36 -20.84
CA VAL A 139 19.67 -1.44 -21.48
C VAL A 139 20.90 -2.18 -22.00
N PRO A 140 21.59 -3.05 -21.23
CA PRO A 140 22.75 -3.77 -21.75
C PRO A 140 22.41 -4.66 -22.96
N ALA A 141 21.26 -5.34 -22.93
CA ALA A 141 20.80 -6.21 -24.01
C ALA A 141 20.55 -5.43 -25.31
N LEU A 142 19.89 -4.28 -25.23
CA LEU A 142 19.62 -3.43 -26.40
C LEU A 142 20.89 -2.77 -26.94
N ARG A 143 21.80 -2.37 -26.04
CA ARG A 143 23.08 -1.78 -26.43
C ARG A 143 23.99 -2.80 -27.11
N ALA A 144 23.97 -4.06 -26.68
CA ALA A 144 24.69 -5.15 -27.35
C ALA A 144 24.19 -5.40 -28.79
N LEU A 145 22.91 -5.14 -29.07
CA LEU A 145 22.31 -5.21 -30.41
C LEU A 145 22.56 -3.96 -31.28
N GLY A 146 23.36 -2.99 -30.80
CA GLY A 146 23.65 -1.75 -31.54
C GLY A 146 22.50 -0.75 -31.57
N VAL A 147 21.49 -0.87 -30.69
CA VAL A 147 20.33 0.03 -30.68
C VAL A 147 20.73 1.45 -30.24
N PRO A 148 20.33 2.52 -30.98
CA PRO A 148 20.61 3.90 -30.61
C PRO A 148 20.07 4.28 -29.22
N ALA A 149 20.78 5.14 -28.50
CA ALA A 149 20.41 5.54 -27.14
C ALA A 149 19.03 6.20 -27.05
N GLY A 150 18.63 6.98 -28.07
CA GLY A 150 17.29 7.57 -28.15
C GLY A 150 16.17 6.52 -28.24
N THR A 151 16.40 5.45 -28.99
CA THR A 151 15.46 4.32 -29.11
C THR A 151 15.35 3.55 -27.80
N VAL A 152 16.47 3.36 -27.09
CA VAL A 152 16.47 2.78 -25.73
C VAL A 152 15.67 3.64 -24.76
N ALA A 153 15.86 4.96 -24.79
CA ALA A 153 15.10 5.89 -23.94
C ALA A 153 13.59 5.81 -24.23
N ARG A 154 13.20 5.76 -25.51
CA ARG A 154 11.80 5.56 -25.92
C ARG A 154 11.24 4.22 -25.40
N ALA A 155 12.01 3.14 -25.48
CA ALA A 155 11.60 1.84 -24.95
C ALA A 155 11.35 1.88 -23.43
N LEU A 156 12.21 2.58 -22.67
CA LEU A 156 12.02 2.76 -21.23
C LEU A 156 10.77 3.58 -20.92
N LEU A 157 10.52 4.66 -21.66
CA LEU A 157 9.31 5.48 -21.50
C LEU A 157 8.02 4.68 -21.80
N LEU A 158 8.04 3.83 -22.82
CA LEU A 158 6.92 2.95 -23.17
C LEU A 158 6.66 1.87 -22.11
N ALA A 159 7.66 1.51 -21.30
CA ALA A 159 7.50 0.57 -20.20
C ALA A 159 6.86 1.19 -18.95
N VAL A 160 6.89 2.53 -18.79
CA VAL A 160 6.39 3.22 -17.60
C VAL A 160 4.93 2.89 -17.30
N PRO A 161 3.97 2.94 -18.24
CA PRO A 161 2.56 2.64 -17.94
C PRO A 161 2.34 1.20 -17.47
N PHE A 162 3.08 0.24 -18.02
CA PHE A 162 3.02 -1.16 -17.59
C PHE A 162 3.57 -1.31 -16.17
N ILE A 163 4.75 -0.75 -15.90
CA ILE A 163 5.37 -0.80 -14.58
C ILE A 163 4.48 -0.12 -13.54
N ALA A 164 3.97 1.06 -13.86
CA ALA A 164 3.00 1.79 -13.05
C ALA A 164 1.77 0.93 -12.74
N ALA A 165 1.13 0.32 -13.74
CA ALA A 165 -0.04 -0.51 -13.52
C ALA A 165 0.22 -1.66 -12.53
N MET A 166 1.41 -2.27 -12.60
CA MET A 166 1.81 -3.39 -11.72
C MET A 166 2.14 -2.95 -10.29
N THR A 167 2.53 -1.69 -10.07
CA THR A 167 2.88 -1.17 -8.74
C THR A 167 1.70 -0.55 -7.99
N ILE A 168 0.61 -0.20 -8.67
CA ILE A 168 -0.59 0.42 -8.06
C ILE A 168 -1.15 -0.38 -6.88
N PRO A 169 -1.44 -1.69 -6.99
CA PRO A 169 -2.08 -2.42 -5.88
C PRO A 169 -1.18 -2.51 -4.64
N ILE A 170 0.13 -2.63 -4.85
CA ILE A 170 1.14 -2.62 -3.78
C ILE A 170 1.18 -1.27 -3.08
N ALA A 171 1.18 -0.18 -3.87
CA ALA A 171 1.20 1.17 -3.35
C ALA A 171 -0.05 1.48 -2.51
N VAL A 172 -1.24 1.02 -2.95
CA VAL A 172 -2.48 1.10 -2.17
C VAL A 172 -2.32 0.36 -0.84
N LEU A 173 -1.82 -0.87 -0.85
CA LEU A 173 -1.60 -1.65 0.37
C LEU A 173 -0.66 -0.94 1.36
N ILE A 174 0.49 -0.44 0.88
CA ILE A 174 1.44 0.33 1.70
C ILE A 174 0.75 1.57 2.27
N ALA A 175 0.02 2.33 1.46
CA ALA A 175 -0.64 3.56 1.88
C ALA A 175 -1.69 3.32 2.97
N VAL A 176 -2.47 2.23 2.85
CA VAL A 176 -3.44 1.83 3.88
C VAL A 176 -2.72 1.41 5.16
N LEU A 177 -1.74 0.51 5.06
CA LEU A 177 -1.00 0.02 6.21
C LEU A 177 -0.32 1.18 6.95
N TRP A 178 0.32 2.08 6.22
CA TRP A 178 0.99 3.25 6.78
C TRP A 178 0.03 4.17 7.53
N GLU A 179 -1.08 4.55 6.88
CA GLU A 179 -2.05 5.49 7.46
C GLU A 179 -2.73 4.89 8.71
N PHE A 180 -3.21 3.64 8.62
CA PHE A 180 -3.85 2.99 9.77
C PHE A 180 -2.88 2.70 10.90
N THR A 181 -1.62 2.40 10.59
CA THR A 181 -0.59 2.19 11.62
C THR A 181 -0.37 3.48 12.39
N ARG A 182 -0.34 4.63 11.71
CA ARG A 182 -0.26 5.95 12.36
C ARG A 182 -1.51 6.27 13.19
N LEU A 183 -2.71 6.02 12.65
CA LEU A 183 -3.97 6.18 13.40
C LEU A 183 -4.02 5.31 14.66
N GLY A 184 -3.37 4.14 14.62
CA GLY A 184 -3.20 3.27 15.75
C GLY A 184 -2.22 3.81 16.81
N ALA A 185 -1.10 4.38 16.37
CA ALA A 185 -0.11 5.01 17.23
C ALA A 185 -0.64 6.28 17.94
N ASP A 186 -1.41 7.10 17.22
CA ASP A 186 -1.98 8.36 17.73
C ASP A 186 -3.22 8.13 18.64
N GLY A 187 -3.65 6.88 18.81
CA GLY A 187 -4.81 6.51 19.65
C GLY A 187 -6.18 6.75 18.99
N THR A 188 -6.24 7.37 17.82
CA THR A 188 -7.47 7.61 17.04
C THR A 188 -8.20 6.30 16.71
N LEU A 189 -7.47 5.23 16.38
CA LEU A 189 -8.08 3.93 16.12
C LEU A 189 -8.69 3.32 17.39
N ALA A 190 -8.16 3.65 18.57
CA ALA A 190 -8.70 3.20 19.84
C ALA A 190 -9.95 3.98 20.25
N SER A 191 -10.01 5.29 19.99
CA SER A 191 -11.23 6.09 20.19
C SER A 191 -12.33 5.68 19.20
N ALA A 192 -12.00 5.50 17.92
CA ALA A 192 -12.94 5.07 16.87
C ALA A 192 -13.60 3.70 17.14
N ARG A 193 -12.97 2.83 17.95
CA ARG A 193 -13.56 1.55 18.37
C ARG A 193 -14.60 1.68 19.48
N ARG A 194 -14.57 2.76 20.25
CA ARG A 194 -15.53 3.02 21.33
C ARG A 194 -16.84 3.61 20.79
N GLU A 195 -16.75 4.29 19.65
CA GLU A 195 -17.89 4.88 18.95
C GLU A 195 -18.55 3.87 18.01
N ARG A 196 -19.89 3.81 18.02
CA ARG A 196 -20.64 3.03 17.02
C ARG A 196 -20.34 3.59 15.63
N GLY A 197 -19.80 2.75 14.75
CA GLY A 197 -19.47 3.13 13.38
C GLY A 197 -18.17 3.94 13.23
N GLY A 198 -17.41 4.23 14.29
CA GLY A 198 -16.18 5.02 14.19
C GLY A 198 -15.10 4.34 13.33
N VAL A 199 -14.96 3.02 13.39
CA VAL A 199 -14.03 2.29 12.49
C VAL A 199 -14.51 2.35 11.03
N LEU A 200 -15.82 2.33 10.79
CA LEU A 200 -16.39 2.41 9.45
C LEU A 200 -16.18 3.79 8.83
N SER A 201 -16.31 4.87 9.61
CA SER A 201 -16.08 6.25 9.11
C SER A 201 -14.62 6.49 8.70
N LEU A 202 -13.66 5.76 9.30
CA LEU A 202 -12.26 5.76 8.87
C LEU A 202 -12.02 4.84 7.66
N THR A 203 -12.69 3.70 7.59
CA THR A 203 -12.45 2.67 6.58
C THR A 203 -13.06 3.01 5.23
N VAL A 204 -14.31 3.48 5.20
CA VAL A 204 -15.08 3.72 3.98
C VAL A 204 -14.39 4.72 3.02
N PRO A 205 -13.90 5.91 3.47
CA PRO A 205 -13.23 6.84 2.57
C PRO A 205 -11.97 6.25 1.93
N VAL A 206 -11.23 5.42 2.67
CA VAL A 206 -10.00 4.79 2.18
C VAL A 206 -10.32 3.69 1.16
N LEU A 207 -11.36 2.89 1.39
CA LEU A 207 -11.83 1.92 0.40
C LEU A 207 -12.38 2.60 -0.86
N ALA A 208 -13.09 3.73 -0.72
CA ALA A 208 -13.55 4.52 -1.85
C ALA A 208 -12.37 5.07 -2.67
N ALA A 209 -11.34 5.59 -2.00
CA ALA A 209 -10.11 6.04 -2.67
C ALA A 209 -9.41 4.87 -3.41
N ALA A 210 -9.31 3.70 -2.78
CA ALA A 210 -8.76 2.50 -3.42
C ALA A 210 -9.59 2.05 -4.64
N ALA A 211 -10.91 2.19 -4.60
CA ALA A 211 -11.78 1.90 -5.73
C ALA A 211 -11.58 2.89 -6.89
N VAL A 212 -11.41 4.18 -6.59
CA VAL A 212 -11.07 5.20 -7.60
C VAL A 212 -9.72 4.89 -8.25
N VAL A 213 -8.70 4.60 -7.44
CA VAL A 213 -7.36 4.22 -7.93
C VAL A 213 -7.44 2.93 -8.77
N GLY A 214 -8.22 1.94 -8.33
CA GLY A 214 -8.48 0.73 -9.11
C GLY A 214 -9.17 1.03 -10.44
N ALA A 215 -10.19 1.87 -10.48
CA ALA A 215 -10.85 2.26 -11.73
C ALA A 215 -9.87 2.96 -12.70
N LEU A 216 -9.02 3.84 -12.20
CA LEU A 216 -7.95 4.47 -13.00
C LEU A 216 -6.95 3.43 -13.51
N ALA A 217 -6.54 2.47 -12.66
CA ALA A 217 -5.65 1.38 -13.06
C ALA A 217 -6.28 0.52 -14.15
N LEU A 218 -7.58 0.23 -14.09
CA LEU A 218 -8.30 -0.50 -15.12
C LEU A 218 -8.23 0.23 -16.47
N VAL A 219 -8.46 1.55 -16.48
CA VAL A 219 -8.34 2.36 -17.71
C VAL A 219 -6.92 2.28 -18.27
N VAL A 220 -5.91 2.45 -17.43
CA VAL A 220 -4.49 2.35 -17.83
C VAL A 220 -4.18 0.96 -18.41
N THR A 221 -4.59 -0.11 -17.73
CA THR A 221 -4.30 -1.49 -18.14
C THR A 221 -5.12 -1.94 -19.36
N ALA A 222 -6.34 -1.44 -19.53
CA ALA A 222 -7.21 -1.83 -20.62
C ALA A 222 -6.90 -1.09 -21.93
N GLU A 223 -6.49 0.18 -21.85
CA GLU A 223 -6.34 1.06 -23.03
C GLU A 223 -4.89 1.50 -23.27
N ILE A 224 -4.16 1.89 -22.23
CA ILE A 224 -2.83 2.50 -22.39
C ILE A 224 -1.76 1.41 -22.55
N VAL A 225 -1.71 0.46 -21.61
CA VAL A 225 -0.69 -0.60 -21.57
C VAL A 225 -0.63 -1.43 -22.86
N PRO A 226 -1.75 -1.85 -23.48
CA PRO A 226 -1.70 -2.61 -24.73
C PRO A 226 -1.04 -1.80 -25.86
N ARG A 227 -1.41 -0.53 -25.99
CA ARG A 227 -0.89 0.38 -27.03
C ARG A 227 0.61 0.63 -26.85
N THR A 228 1.04 0.90 -25.61
CA THR A 228 2.47 1.12 -25.34
C THR A 228 3.29 -0.14 -25.47
N ASN A 229 2.74 -1.30 -25.09
CA ASN A 229 3.42 -2.59 -25.26
C ASN A 229 3.52 -3.00 -26.73
N ALA A 230 2.50 -2.72 -27.57
CA ALA A 230 2.58 -2.95 -29.01
C ALA A 230 3.70 -2.11 -29.65
N GLN A 231 3.81 -0.83 -29.28
CA GLN A 231 4.92 0.02 -29.73
C GLN A 231 6.28 -0.44 -29.19
N LEU A 232 6.32 -0.91 -27.94
CA LEU A 232 7.54 -1.47 -27.35
C LEU A 232 7.99 -2.73 -28.08
N ALA A 233 7.06 -3.62 -28.46
CA ALA A 233 7.36 -4.84 -29.21
C ALA A 233 8.02 -4.55 -30.56
N VAL A 234 7.52 -3.55 -31.30
CA VAL A 234 8.13 -3.09 -32.56
C VAL A 234 9.56 -2.58 -32.35
N VAL A 235 9.82 -1.91 -31.22
CA VAL A 235 11.16 -1.40 -30.88
C VAL A 235 12.13 -2.53 -30.50
N LEU A 236 11.64 -3.55 -29.79
CA LEU A 236 12.46 -4.66 -29.29
C LEU A 236 12.67 -5.77 -30.33
N SER A 237 11.73 -5.96 -31.25
CA SER A 237 11.74 -7.06 -32.21
C SER A 237 11.39 -6.47 -33.58
N ARG A 238 12.41 -6.28 -34.43
CA ARG A 238 12.22 -5.83 -35.82
C ARG A 238 11.30 -6.76 -36.64
N ASP A 239 11.05 -7.98 -36.15
CA ASP A 239 10.21 -9.02 -36.76
C ASP A 239 8.92 -9.33 -35.97
N ALA A 240 8.35 -8.38 -35.22
CA ALA A 240 7.10 -8.59 -34.48
C ALA A 240 5.89 -8.80 -35.43
N THR A 241 5.77 -10.00 -35.99
CA THR A 241 4.77 -10.36 -37.00
C THR A 241 3.46 -10.89 -36.39
N ALA A 242 3.35 -11.02 -35.07
CA ALA A 242 2.09 -11.37 -34.42
C ALA A 242 1.88 -10.61 -33.09
N PRO A 243 0.73 -9.96 -32.87
CA PRO A 243 0.37 -9.41 -31.58
C PRO A 243 0.24 -10.53 -30.53
N SER A 244 0.95 -10.39 -29.42
CA SER A 244 0.82 -11.28 -28.25
C SER A 244 -0.43 -10.90 -27.46
N ASP A 245 -1.12 -11.85 -26.83
CA ASP A 245 -2.35 -11.63 -26.06
C ASP A 245 -2.20 -10.48 -25.03
N ARG A 246 -0.98 -10.32 -24.47
CA ARG A 246 -0.62 -9.27 -23.50
C ARG A 246 -0.53 -7.86 -24.09
N THR A 247 -0.46 -7.72 -25.43
CA THR A 247 -0.42 -6.43 -26.14
C THR A 247 -1.78 -6.03 -26.70
N MET A 248 -2.83 -6.83 -26.50
CA MET A 248 -4.17 -6.58 -27.04
C MET A 248 -5.06 -5.85 -26.02
N THR A 249 -5.91 -4.94 -26.48
CA THR A 249 -6.98 -4.34 -25.66
C THR A 249 -8.06 -5.37 -25.33
N ILE A 250 -8.92 -5.09 -24.35
CA ILE A 250 -10.05 -5.98 -24.00
C ILE A 250 -10.95 -6.22 -25.23
N ARG A 251 -11.18 -5.17 -26.02
CA ARG A 251 -12.00 -5.25 -27.23
C ARG A 251 -11.35 -6.17 -28.28
N GLU A 252 -10.04 -6.07 -28.45
CA GLU A 252 -9.28 -6.93 -29.38
C GLU A 252 -9.24 -8.37 -28.91
N LEU A 253 -9.02 -8.63 -27.61
CA LEU A 253 -9.07 -9.97 -27.02
C LEU A 253 -10.44 -10.64 -27.24
N ARG A 254 -11.53 -9.90 -27.00
CA ARG A 254 -12.89 -10.40 -27.24
C ARG A 254 -13.16 -10.67 -28.73
N ARG A 255 -12.61 -9.85 -29.63
CA ARG A 255 -12.71 -10.08 -31.09
C ARG A 255 -11.90 -11.31 -31.50
N ALA A 256 -10.67 -11.44 -31.00
CA ALA A 256 -9.80 -12.59 -31.25
C ALA A 256 -10.44 -13.89 -30.75
N SER A 257 -11.01 -13.88 -29.54
CA SER A 257 -11.76 -15.00 -28.96
C SER A 257 -12.96 -15.41 -29.84
N ARG A 258 -13.75 -14.47 -30.36
CA ARG A 258 -14.86 -14.77 -31.29
C ARG A 258 -14.42 -15.38 -32.63
N GLY A 259 -13.19 -15.08 -33.06
CA GLY A 259 -12.59 -15.65 -34.26
C GLY A 259 -12.15 -17.10 -34.06
N VAL A 260 -11.89 -17.50 -32.80
CA VAL A 260 -11.66 -18.89 -32.45
C VAL A 260 -13.01 -19.60 -32.37
N ARG A 261 -13.21 -20.61 -33.22
CA ARG A 261 -14.36 -21.52 -33.11
C ARG A 261 -13.91 -22.74 -32.30
N PRO A 262 -14.18 -22.79 -30.99
CA PRO A 262 -13.93 -24.00 -30.20
C PRO A 262 -14.95 -25.05 -30.66
N GLY A 263 -14.61 -25.80 -31.71
CA GLY A 263 -15.29 -27.05 -32.01
C GLY A 263 -14.91 -28.09 -30.93
N THR A 264 -14.60 -29.30 -31.36
CA THR A 264 -14.05 -30.35 -30.47
C THR A 264 -12.52 -30.27 -30.31
N ASP A 265 -11.85 -29.34 -30.98
CA ASP A 265 -10.38 -29.19 -30.93
C ASP A 265 -9.91 -28.65 -29.56
N PRO A 266 -9.13 -29.43 -28.78
CA PRO A 266 -8.59 -28.99 -27.49
C PRO A 266 -7.67 -27.77 -27.59
N ILE A 267 -6.96 -27.59 -28.70
CA ILE A 267 -6.02 -26.47 -28.89
C ILE A 267 -6.80 -25.16 -29.08
N ALA A 268 -7.87 -25.20 -29.87
CA ALA A 268 -8.77 -24.06 -30.03
C ALA A 268 -9.44 -23.68 -28.71
N LEU A 269 -9.87 -24.67 -27.92
CA LEU A 269 -10.46 -24.41 -26.60
C LEU A 269 -9.47 -23.75 -25.63
N ALA A 270 -8.24 -24.26 -25.56
CA ALA A 270 -7.19 -23.68 -24.73
C ALA A 270 -6.84 -22.24 -25.14
N ARG A 271 -6.79 -21.96 -26.46
CA ARG A 271 -6.54 -20.61 -26.98
C ARG A 271 -7.68 -19.64 -26.63
N ALA A 272 -8.94 -20.08 -26.76
CA ALA A 272 -10.09 -19.27 -26.36
C ALA A 272 -10.08 -18.98 -24.86
N ALA A 273 -9.70 -19.97 -24.03
CA ALA A 273 -9.57 -19.78 -22.60
C ALA A 273 -8.44 -18.81 -22.23
N ALA A 274 -7.28 -18.86 -22.89
CA ALA A 274 -6.17 -17.93 -22.65
C ALA A 274 -6.59 -16.46 -22.91
N PHE A 275 -7.36 -16.20 -23.98
CA PHE A 275 -7.92 -14.86 -24.22
C PHE A 275 -8.87 -14.41 -23.10
N GLU A 276 -9.71 -15.32 -22.61
CA GLU A 276 -10.64 -15.01 -21.52
C GLU A 276 -9.88 -14.80 -20.19
N VAL A 277 -8.84 -15.58 -19.91
CA VAL A 277 -7.94 -15.39 -18.76
C VAL A 277 -7.33 -13.99 -18.79
N GLU A 278 -6.81 -13.57 -19.94
CA GLU A 278 -6.22 -12.24 -20.10
C GLU A 278 -7.28 -11.14 -19.88
N VAL A 279 -8.50 -11.31 -20.39
CA VAL A 279 -9.62 -10.37 -20.12
C VAL A 279 -9.94 -10.31 -18.63
N GLN A 280 -10.12 -11.45 -17.98
CA GLN A 280 -10.46 -11.53 -16.55
C GLN A 280 -9.35 -10.95 -15.68
N LYS A 281 -8.08 -11.18 -16.02
CA LYS A 281 -6.90 -10.61 -15.35
C LYS A 281 -6.89 -9.09 -15.37
N LYS A 282 -7.27 -8.47 -16.50
CA LYS A 282 -7.36 -7.01 -16.65
C LYS A 282 -8.41 -6.39 -15.73
N PHE A 283 -9.41 -7.14 -15.29
CA PHE A 283 -10.38 -6.71 -14.28
C PHE A 283 -9.97 -7.10 -12.85
N ALA A 284 -9.44 -8.30 -12.67
CA ALA A 284 -9.08 -8.83 -11.35
C ALA A 284 -7.95 -8.02 -10.69
N LEU A 285 -6.92 -7.61 -11.42
CA LEU A 285 -5.80 -6.85 -10.87
C LEU A 285 -6.24 -5.48 -10.32
N PRO A 286 -7.00 -4.65 -11.07
CA PRO A 286 -7.57 -3.41 -10.53
C PRO A 286 -8.54 -3.61 -9.38
N ALA A 287 -9.43 -4.62 -9.46
CA ALA A 287 -10.35 -4.97 -8.37
C ALA A 287 -9.59 -5.35 -7.08
N GLY A 288 -8.40 -5.95 -7.23
CA GLY A 288 -7.48 -6.27 -6.16
C GLY A 288 -7.06 -5.06 -5.32
N CYS A 289 -7.11 -3.83 -5.85
CA CYS A 289 -6.81 -2.62 -5.07
C CYS A 289 -7.74 -2.47 -3.86
N VAL A 290 -9.03 -2.72 -4.05
CA VAL A 290 -10.03 -2.63 -2.97
C VAL A 290 -9.86 -3.78 -1.98
N VAL A 291 -9.62 -4.99 -2.48
CA VAL A 291 -9.41 -6.18 -1.65
C VAL A 291 -8.16 -6.02 -0.78
N LEU A 292 -7.04 -5.60 -1.36
CA LEU A 292 -5.79 -5.36 -0.64
C LEU A 292 -5.91 -4.19 0.34
N ALA A 293 -6.66 -3.13 0.00
CA ALA A 293 -6.96 -2.06 0.93
C ALA A 293 -7.72 -2.60 2.16
N LEU A 294 -8.75 -3.43 1.95
CA LEU A 294 -9.50 -4.04 3.06
C LEU A 294 -8.62 -4.98 3.90
N VAL A 295 -7.78 -5.80 3.26
CA VAL A 295 -6.80 -6.65 3.96
C VAL A 295 -5.86 -5.78 4.80
N GLY A 296 -5.34 -4.69 4.26
CA GLY A 296 -4.49 -3.74 4.99
C GLY A 296 -5.18 -3.16 6.23
N VAL A 297 -6.42 -2.70 6.08
CA VAL A 297 -7.22 -2.18 7.21
C VAL A 297 -7.41 -3.26 8.27
N THR A 298 -7.85 -4.46 7.89
CA THR A 298 -8.14 -5.56 8.83
C THR A 298 -6.89 -6.03 9.56
N LEU A 299 -5.74 -6.02 8.91
CA LEU A 299 -4.46 -6.39 9.52
C LEU A 299 -4.02 -5.38 10.58
N VAL A 300 -4.12 -4.08 10.31
CA VAL A 300 -3.79 -3.06 11.32
C VAL A 300 -4.82 -3.01 12.44
N LEU A 301 -6.09 -3.32 12.15
CA LEU A 301 -7.06 -3.54 13.21
C LEU A 301 -6.62 -4.66 14.16
N ARG A 302 -5.91 -5.67 13.66
CA ARG A 302 -5.32 -6.75 14.48
C ARG A 302 -4.09 -6.31 15.26
N PHE A 303 -3.23 -5.51 14.65
CA PHE A 303 -1.97 -5.04 15.24
C PHE A 303 -1.91 -3.50 15.26
N PRO A 304 -2.76 -2.84 16.09
CA PRO A 304 -2.94 -1.38 16.06
C PRO A 304 -1.74 -0.59 16.57
N ARG A 305 -0.73 -1.24 17.16
CA ARG A 305 0.53 -0.60 17.58
C ARG A 305 1.71 -1.12 16.76
N GLY A 306 1.47 -1.56 15.53
CA GLY A 306 2.53 -1.93 14.61
C GLY A 306 3.47 -0.76 14.39
N GLY A 307 4.77 -1.03 14.22
CA GLY A 307 5.72 -0.06 13.72
C GLY A 307 5.87 -0.16 12.20
N VAL A 308 6.89 0.52 11.66
CA VAL A 308 7.28 0.40 10.24
C VAL A 308 7.59 -1.06 9.85
N GLY A 309 8.11 -1.87 10.77
CA GLY A 309 8.32 -3.30 10.56
C GLY A 309 7.03 -4.07 10.22
N LEU A 310 5.89 -3.68 10.80
CA LEU A 310 4.58 -4.25 10.42
C LEU A 310 4.25 -3.87 8.97
N VAL A 311 4.43 -2.60 8.60
CA VAL A 311 4.12 -2.12 7.24
C VAL A 311 4.94 -2.89 6.21
N ILE A 312 6.26 -2.99 6.39
CA ILE A 312 7.16 -3.67 5.47
C ILE A 312 6.84 -5.17 5.40
N GLY A 313 6.79 -5.84 6.56
CA GLY A 313 6.57 -7.27 6.65
C GLY A 313 5.19 -7.70 6.13
N ALA A 314 4.15 -6.96 6.52
CA ALA A 314 2.79 -7.22 6.06
C ALA A 314 2.64 -6.98 4.55
N THR A 315 3.21 -5.89 4.02
CA THR A 315 3.17 -5.62 2.59
C THR A 315 3.81 -6.77 1.82
N GLY A 316 5.03 -7.17 2.20
CA GLY A 316 5.75 -8.26 1.55
C GLY A 316 4.99 -9.59 1.61
N ALA A 317 4.46 -9.95 2.79
CA ALA A 317 3.72 -11.20 2.97
C ALA A 317 2.40 -11.24 2.21
N VAL A 318 1.58 -10.19 2.32
CA VAL A 318 0.27 -10.11 1.65
C VAL A 318 0.44 -10.00 0.14
N TRP A 319 1.39 -9.18 -0.33
CA TRP A 319 1.67 -9.05 -1.76
C TRP A 319 2.23 -10.36 -2.35
N GLY A 320 3.18 -10.99 -1.66
CA GLY A 320 3.74 -12.27 -2.07
C GLY A 320 2.66 -13.35 -2.17
N ALA A 321 1.79 -13.45 -1.15
CA ALA A 321 0.67 -14.38 -1.16
C ALA A 321 -0.31 -14.09 -2.31
N TYR A 322 -0.66 -12.82 -2.53
CA TYR A 322 -1.52 -12.41 -3.65
C TYR A 322 -0.93 -12.83 -4.99
N TYR A 323 0.36 -12.54 -5.22
CA TYR A 323 1.03 -12.83 -6.48
C TYR A 323 1.17 -14.33 -6.74
N VAL A 324 1.50 -15.12 -5.71
CA VAL A 324 1.54 -16.59 -5.81
C VAL A 324 0.17 -17.17 -6.16
N LEU A 325 -0.90 -16.71 -5.49
CA LEU A 325 -2.27 -17.13 -5.82
C LEU A 325 -2.67 -16.73 -7.23
N MET A 326 -2.29 -15.52 -7.68
CA MET A 326 -2.56 -15.06 -9.04
C MET A 326 -1.85 -15.91 -10.09
N ILE A 327 -0.56 -16.21 -9.92
CA ILE A 327 0.19 -17.09 -10.85
C ILE A 327 -0.42 -18.50 -10.86
N ALA A 328 -0.76 -19.04 -9.69
CA ALA A 328 -1.40 -20.34 -9.59
C ALA A 328 -2.74 -20.37 -10.32
N GLY A 329 -3.56 -19.32 -10.14
CA GLY A 329 -4.84 -19.16 -10.82
C GLY A 329 -4.71 -19.07 -12.35
N GLU A 330 -3.69 -18.36 -12.85
CA GLU A 330 -3.38 -18.26 -14.29
C GLU A 330 -3.00 -19.63 -14.85
N SER A 331 -2.05 -20.31 -14.21
CA SER A 331 -1.61 -21.64 -14.62
C SER A 331 -2.74 -22.68 -14.62
N LEU A 332 -3.63 -22.65 -13.62
CA LEU A 332 -4.77 -23.57 -13.55
C LEU A 332 -5.82 -23.29 -14.63
N ALA A 333 -6.07 -22.01 -14.93
CA ALA A 333 -7.04 -21.62 -15.95
C ALA A 333 -6.53 -21.88 -17.37
N ASP A 334 -5.25 -21.60 -17.64
CA ASP A 334 -4.61 -21.88 -18.93
C ASP A 334 -4.59 -23.39 -19.26
N ARG A 335 -4.54 -24.24 -18.22
CA ARG A 335 -4.63 -25.70 -18.34
C ARG A 335 -6.06 -26.23 -18.36
N LEU A 336 -7.07 -25.35 -18.35
CA LEU A 336 -8.49 -25.71 -18.30
C LEU A 336 -8.90 -26.53 -17.06
N VAL A 337 -8.09 -26.51 -15.98
CA VAL A 337 -8.42 -27.19 -14.71
C VAL A 337 -9.54 -26.46 -13.97
N VAL A 338 -9.53 -25.14 -14.05
CA VAL A 338 -10.58 -24.25 -13.54
C VAL A 338 -11.02 -23.30 -14.64
N SER A 339 -12.21 -22.72 -14.50
CA SER A 339 -12.65 -21.70 -15.44
C SER A 339 -11.78 -20.43 -15.34
N PRO A 340 -11.60 -19.68 -16.44
CA PRO A 340 -10.86 -18.40 -16.42
C PRO A 340 -11.35 -17.42 -15.35
N LEU A 341 -12.67 -17.40 -15.10
CA LEU A 341 -13.28 -16.58 -14.05
C LEU A 341 -12.78 -17.01 -12.67
N VAL A 342 -12.84 -18.30 -12.34
CA VAL A 342 -12.42 -18.82 -11.03
C VAL A 342 -10.91 -18.65 -10.84
N GLY A 343 -10.10 -18.94 -11.86
CA GLY A 343 -8.66 -18.78 -11.80
C GLY A 343 -8.24 -17.35 -11.50
N MET A 344 -8.80 -16.36 -12.21
CA MET A 344 -8.40 -14.95 -12.06
C MET A 344 -8.97 -14.27 -10.84
N TRP A 345 -10.20 -14.61 -10.43
CA TRP A 345 -10.84 -13.99 -9.27
C TRP A 345 -10.56 -14.73 -7.96
N GLY A 346 -10.01 -15.94 -8.00
CA GLY A 346 -9.74 -16.77 -6.83
C GLY A 346 -8.87 -16.08 -5.78
N ALA A 347 -7.79 -15.39 -6.21
CA ALA A 347 -6.92 -14.66 -5.29
C ALA A 347 -7.68 -13.57 -4.52
N ASN A 348 -8.47 -12.76 -5.23
CA ASN A 348 -9.30 -11.71 -4.66
C ASN A 348 -10.36 -12.28 -3.71
N ALA A 349 -11.05 -13.34 -4.13
CA ALA A 349 -12.09 -13.98 -3.33
C ALA A 349 -11.54 -14.54 -2.02
N LEU A 350 -10.39 -15.23 -2.07
CA LEU A 350 -9.74 -15.82 -0.89
C LEU A 350 -9.27 -14.75 0.10
N LEU A 351 -8.59 -13.70 -0.38
CA LEU A 351 -8.14 -12.61 0.47
C LEU A 351 -9.31 -11.81 1.06
N LEU A 352 -10.36 -11.57 0.27
CA LEU A 352 -11.58 -10.92 0.74
C LEU A 352 -12.26 -11.76 1.83
N ALA A 353 -12.40 -13.07 1.62
CA ALA A 353 -12.96 -13.98 2.61
C ALA A 353 -12.14 -13.98 3.91
N ALA A 354 -10.81 -14.01 3.81
CA ALA A 354 -9.92 -13.92 4.96
C ALA A 354 -10.11 -12.59 5.73
N ALA A 355 -10.17 -11.47 5.01
CA ALA A 355 -10.40 -10.15 5.60
C ALA A 355 -11.76 -10.09 6.32
N LEU A 356 -12.84 -10.52 5.67
CA LEU A 356 -14.19 -10.52 6.25
C LEU A 356 -14.29 -11.45 7.46
N LEU A 357 -13.66 -12.63 7.42
CA LEU A 357 -13.63 -13.56 8.54
C LEU A 357 -12.96 -12.93 9.77
N THR A 358 -11.89 -12.15 9.59
CA THR A 358 -11.22 -11.46 10.71
C THR A 358 -12.11 -10.40 11.35
N VAL A 359 -12.95 -9.73 10.57
CA VAL A 359 -13.94 -8.75 11.06
C VAL A 359 -15.09 -9.46 11.76
N TRP A 360 -15.61 -10.55 11.18
CA TRP A 360 -16.73 -11.30 11.74
C TRP A 360 -16.40 -11.89 13.12
N ARG A 361 -15.23 -12.52 13.27
CA ARG A 361 -14.75 -13.07 14.56
C ARG A 361 -14.60 -12.03 15.67
N ARG A 362 -14.64 -10.73 15.34
CA ARG A 362 -14.49 -9.61 16.29
C ARG A 362 -15.80 -9.00 16.75
N ARG A 363 -16.97 -9.43 16.25
CA ARG A 363 -18.24 -9.01 16.86
C ARG A 363 -18.27 -9.59 18.28
N PRO A 364 -18.27 -8.76 19.34
CA PRO A 364 -18.48 -9.30 20.67
C PRO A 364 -19.83 -10.01 20.66
N ARG A 365 -19.92 -11.16 21.34
CA ARG A 365 -21.17 -11.82 21.68
C ARG A 365 -22.00 -10.88 22.59
N MET A 366 -22.52 -9.77 22.05
CA MET A 366 -23.39 -8.84 22.78
C MET A 366 -24.80 -9.41 22.99
N MET A 367 -25.07 -10.61 22.47
CA MET A 367 -26.38 -11.25 22.57
C MET A 367 -26.52 -12.20 23.78
N SER A 368 -25.46 -12.48 24.54
CA SER A 368 -25.55 -13.35 25.73
C SER A 368 -25.78 -12.59 27.04
N SER A 369 -25.36 -11.33 27.16
CA SER A 369 -25.55 -10.54 28.38
C SER A 369 -26.96 -9.93 28.50
N ALA A 370 -27.65 -9.66 27.38
CA ALA A 370 -29.02 -9.16 27.40
C ALA A 370 -30.05 -10.22 27.86
N ARG A 371 -29.82 -11.51 27.56
CA ARG A 371 -30.65 -12.61 28.07
C ARG A 371 -30.37 -12.93 29.54
N ALA A 372 -29.12 -12.83 29.99
CA ALA A 372 -28.78 -13.09 31.39
C ALA A 372 -29.33 -12.03 32.35
N ALA A 373 -29.39 -10.75 31.93
CA ALA A 373 -29.95 -9.68 32.76
C ALA A 373 -31.48 -9.76 32.91
N VAL A 374 -32.19 -10.28 31.91
CA VAL A 374 -33.66 -10.47 31.97
C VAL A 374 -34.05 -11.75 32.72
N VAL A 375 -33.20 -12.78 32.72
CA VAL A 375 -33.45 -14.02 33.47
C VAL A 375 -33.11 -13.88 34.97
N ASN A 376 -32.20 -13.00 35.36
CA ASN A 376 -31.86 -12.76 36.78
C ASN A 376 -32.74 -11.67 37.45
N SER A 377 -33.76 -11.17 36.76
CA SER A 377 -34.71 -10.15 37.27
C SER A 377 -36.16 -10.62 37.26
N GLY A 378 -36.39 -11.93 37.05
CA GLY A 378 -37.70 -12.58 37.07
C GLY A 378 -37.90 -13.46 38.29
#